data_AF-A0A0N4WC57-F1
#
_entry.id   AF-A0A0N4WC57-F1
#
_cell.length_a   1.000
_cell.length_b   1.000
_cell.length_c   1.000
_cell.angle_alpha   90.00
_cell.angle_beta   90.00
_cell.angle_gamma   90.00
#
_symmetry.space_group_name_H-M   'P 1'
#
loop_
_entity.id
_entity.type
_entity.pdbx_description
1 polymer ?
#
loop_
_entity_poly.entity_id
_entity_poly.type
_entity_poly.pdbx_seq_one_letter_code
_entity_poly.pdbx_strand_id
1 'polypeptide(L)'
;MDHHDTIFKELTTPADTCPTLTFSTQLRTVLAIETISICLLSGIAQIPMILILGAFFVTSFFTYVILDGTLILHRVAYTFYPYSAGRVLSKTVLEIYLGLVGALHITIIALTISPLCGYQFCPQTMKRFFTHGPLSPFLVWMNRVCNHVFGLTGLFAYVAICVYLFARGTLRFGNNSEIRLTLQVIVMSTIGMFYFSYFEFHEMLKIPQPAATIIYETVVLLYYNSEFAPYLLLNKKDLFADVSQLIAYIRRDMPRQDCIRSTAVIARDQHVRSIVFSPLCLQLEKSTSPPVKRAAPAKTINT
;
A
#
# COMPACT_ATOMS: atom_id res chain seq x y z
N MET A 1 -8.17 -46.60 42.50
CA MET A 1 -8.56 -45.72 41.37
C MET A 1 -8.60 -46.64 40.15
N ASP A 2 -9.54 -47.60 40.14
CA ASP A 2 -9.42 -48.83 39.33
C ASP A 2 -10.76 -49.21 38.68
N HIS A 3 -11.32 -48.32 37.86
CA HIS A 3 -12.63 -48.59 37.25
C HIS A 3 -12.84 -48.09 35.81
N HIS A 4 -11.77 -47.80 35.07
CA HIS A 4 -11.90 -47.32 33.67
C HIS A 4 -11.39 -48.28 32.58
N ASP A 5 -10.89 -49.47 32.94
CA ASP A 5 -10.25 -50.39 31.97
C ASP A 5 -11.17 -51.50 31.42
N THR A 6 -12.42 -51.59 31.85
CA THR A 6 -13.33 -52.69 31.48
C THR A 6 -14.24 -52.40 30.29
N ILE A 7 -14.33 -51.16 29.80
CA ILE A 7 -15.26 -50.80 28.70
C ILE A 7 -14.63 -50.95 27.30
N PHE A 8 -13.31 -51.08 27.18
CA PHE A 8 -12.64 -51.18 25.87
C PHE A 8 -12.39 -52.60 25.35
N LYS A 9 -12.83 -53.65 26.06
CA LYS A 9 -12.58 -55.05 25.66
C LYS A 9 -13.66 -55.70 24.80
N GLU A 10 -14.79 -55.05 24.56
CA GLU A 10 -15.96 -55.68 23.93
C GLU A 10 -16.23 -55.30 22.45
N LEU A 11 -15.28 -54.64 21.78
CA LEU A 11 -15.33 -54.39 20.33
C LEU A 11 -14.15 -55.01 19.56
N THR A 12 -13.82 -56.26 19.90
CA THR A 12 -12.97 -57.12 19.06
C THR A 12 -13.79 -58.24 18.45
N THR A 13 -14.78 -57.88 17.63
CA THR A 13 -15.28 -58.80 16.62
C THR A 13 -14.15 -59.12 15.62
N PRO A 14 -14.04 -60.35 15.10
CA PRO A 14 -13.05 -60.68 14.09
C PRO A 14 -13.24 -59.72 12.92
N ALA A 15 -12.20 -58.94 12.66
CA ALA A 15 -12.20 -57.87 11.68
C ALA A 15 -12.73 -58.40 10.35
N ASP A 16 -13.91 -57.94 9.95
CA ASP A 16 -14.30 -57.89 8.55
C ASP A 16 -13.15 -57.18 7.85
N THR A 17 -12.30 -57.94 7.16
CA THR A 17 -11.20 -57.41 6.39
C THR A 17 -11.79 -56.44 5.39
N CYS A 18 -11.64 -55.14 5.68
CA CYS A 18 -12.04 -54.07 4.77
C CYS A 18 -11.58 -54.46 3.36
N PRO A 19 -12.48 -54.51 2.37
CA PRO A 19 -12.10 -54.89 1.02
C PRO A 19 -10.95 -53.97 0.60
N THR A 20 -9.75 -54.54 0.48
CA THR A 20 -8.59 -53.80 0.02
C THR A 20 -8.90 -53.38 -1.40
N LEU A 21 -9.13 -52.09 -1.60
CA LEU A 21 -9.38 -51.53 -2.91
C LEU A 21 -8.09 -51.66 -3.73
N THR A 22 -7.94 -52.80 -4.41
CA THR A 22 -6.76 -53.09 -5.23
C THR A 22 -6.91 -52.35 -6.55
N PHE A 23 -6.48 -51.09 -6.59
CA PHE A 23 -6.28 -50.40 -7.85
C PHE A 23 -5.29 -51.18 -8.72
N SER A 24 -5.58 -51.27 -10.02
CA SER A 24 -4.70 -51.93 -10.99
C SER A 24 -3.31 -51.28 -10.96
N THR A 25 -2.26 -52.08 -11.16
CA THR A 25 -0.87 -51.60 -11.15
C THR A 25 -0.65 -50.45 -12.13
N GLN A 26 -1.34 -50.48 -13.28
CA GLN A 26 -1.30 -49.40 -14.28
C GLN A 26 -1.86 -48.09 -13.73
N LEU A 27 -3.00 -48.11 -13.04
CA LEU A 27 -3.61 -46.92 -12.46
C LEU A 27 -2.73 -46.31 -11.35
N ARG A 28 -2.08 -47.15 -10.54
CA ARG A 28 -1.12 -46.69 -9.51
C ARG A 28 0.08 -45.98 -10.14
N THR A 29 0.63 -46.52 -11.24
CA THR A 29 1.75 -45.89 -11.95
C THR A 29 1.35 -44.57 -12.58
N VAL A 30 0.17 -44.48 -13.20
CA VAL A 30 -0.34 -43.23 -13.79
C VAL A 30 -0.54 -42.17 -12.69
N LEU A 31 -1.20 -42.53 -11.59
CA LEU A 31 -1.42 -41.60 -10.48
C LEU A 31 -0.09 -41.14 -9.85
N ALA A 32 0.90 -42.03 -9.72
CA ALA A 32 2.22 -41.68 -9.23
C ALA A 32 2.93 -40.68 -10.16
N ILE A 33 2.89 -40.91 -11.48
CA ILE A 33 3.48 -40.00 -12.48
C ILE A 33 2.77 -38.65 -12.49
N GLU A 34 1.44 -38.62 -12.44
CA GLU A 34 0.67 -37.37 -12.37
C GLU A 34 0.96 -36.59 -11.09
N THR A 35 1.01 -37.28 -9.93
CA THR A 35 1.34 -36.65 -8.64
C THR A 35 2.74 -36.06 -8.65
N ILE A 36 3.73 -36.80 -9.15
CA ILE A 36 5.12 -36.30 -9.30
C ILE A 36 5.14 -35.08 -10.23
N SER A 37 4.41 -35.12 -11.35
CA SER A 37 4.35 -34.03 -12.32
C SER A 37 3.71 -32.77 -11.72
N ILE A 38 2.61 -32.91 -10.96
CA ILE A 38 1.96 -31.80 -10.26
C ILE A 38 2.89 -31.22 -9.19
N CYS A 39 3.57 -32.07 -8.42
CA CYS A 39 4.54 -31.62 -7.41
C CYS A 39 5.70 -30.84 -8.04
N LEU A 40 6.24 -31.28 -9.18
CA LEU A 40 7.30 -30.60 -9.91
C LEU A 40 6.82 -29.25 -10.47
N LEU A 41 5.66 -29.22 -11.13
CA LEU A 41 5.10 -27.99 -11.68
C LEU A 41 4.77 -26.98 -10.57
N SER A 42 4.20 -27.45 -9.46
CA SER A 42 3.91 -26.64 -8.29
C SER A 42 5.20 -26.09 -7.66
N GLY A 43 6.24 -26.92 -7.52
CA GLY A 43 7.54 -26.48 -7.01
C GLY A 43 8.19 -25.40 -7.88
N ILE A 44 8.16 -25.58 -9.21
CA ILE A 44 8.69 -24.60 -10.16
C ILE A 44 7.91 -23.29 -10.10
N ALA A 45 6.59 -23.33 -9.90
CA ALA A 45 5.76 -22.13 -9.77
C ALA A 45 5.88 -21.44 -8.40
N GLN A 46 6.11 -22.19 -7.33
CA GLN A 46 6.21 -21.66 -5.97
C GLN A 46 7.48 -20.83 -5.75
N ILE A 47 8.62 -21.23 -6.31
CA ILE A 47 9.89 -20.51 -6.17
C ILE A 47 9.79 -19.04 -6.62
N PRO A 48 9.37 -18.71 -7.86
CA PRO A 48 9.24 -17.33 -8.30
C PRO A 48 8.15 -16.59 -7.51
N MET A 49 7.05 -17.26 -7.15
CA MET A 49 5.99 -16.64 -6.33
C MET A 49 6.52 -16.19 -4.97
N ILE A 50 7.32 -17.02 -4.29
CA ILE A 50 7.93 -16.70 -3.00
C ILE A 50 8.89 -15.51 -3.11
N LEU A 51 9.72 -15.48 -4.15
CA LEU A 51 10.65 -14.38 -4.42
C LEU A 51 9.91 -13.08 -4.71
N ILE A 52 8.91 -13.13 -5.58
CA ILE A 52 8.11 -11.98 -5.96
C ILE A 52 7.37 -11.41 -4.74
N LEU A 53 6.75 -12.28 -3.92
CA LEU A 53 6.04 -11.85 -2.72
C LEU A 53 6.97 -11.17 -1.71
N GLY A 54 8.16 -11.74 -1.50
CA GLY A 54 9.19 -11.14 -0.66
C GLY A 54 9.63 -9.77 -1.18
N ALA A 55 9.96 -9.68 -2.47
CA ALA A 55 10.35 -8.45 -3.14
C ALA A 55 9.29 -7.35 -3.01
N PHE A 56 8.02 -7.66 -3.28
CA PHE A 56 6.91 -6.70 -3.13
C PHE A 56 6.76 -6.23 -1.70
N PHE A 57 6.88 -7.12 -0.72
CA PHE A 57 6.75 -6.75 0.68
C PHE A 57 7.83 -5.74 1.10
N VAL A 58 9.11 -6.07 0.91
CA VAL A 58 10.23 -5.21 1.36
C VAL A 58 10.26 -3.87 0.62
N THR A 59 9.94 -3.90 -0.68
CA THR A 59 9.90 -2.68 -1.50
C THR A 59 8.73 -1.78 -1.09
N SER A 60 7.55 -2.37 -0.83
CA SER A 60 6.40 -1.60 -0.35
C SER A 60 6.67 -0.98 1.02
N PHE A 61 7.36 -1.70 1.91
CA PHE A 61 7.79 -1.16 3.21
C PHE A 61 8.69 0.06 3.03
N PHE A 62 9.72 0.00 2.17
CA PHE A 62 10.58 1.16 1.93
C PHE A 62 9.85 2.34 1.30
N THR A 63 9.01 2.08 0.30
CA THR A 63 8.20 3.12 -0.33
C THR A 63 7.26 3.77 0.67
N TYR A 64 6.64 2.98 1.55
CA TYR A 64 5.79 3.47 2.61
C TYR A 64 6.54 4.43 3.54
N VAL A 65 7.72 4.02 4.04
CA VAL A 65 8.54 4.85 4.94
C VAL A 65 8.96 6.16 4.28
N ILE A 66 9.34 6.12 2.99
CA ILE A 66 9.69 7.33 2.23
C ILE A 66 8.48 8.25 2.10
N LEU A 67 7.32 7.71 1.70
CA LEU A 67 6.10 8.49 1.55
C LEU A 67 5.67 9.13 2.87
N ASP A 68 5.61 8.37 3.95
CA ASP A 68 5.22 8.90 5.26
C ASP A 68 6.21 9.97 5.76
N GLY A 69 7.52 9.70 5.69
CA GLY A 69 8.53 10.70 6.04
C GLY A 69 8.39 11.99 5.24
N THR A 70 8.09 11.89 3.94
CA THR A 70 7.82 13.09 3.12
C THR A 70 6.50 13.78 3.43
N LEU A 71 5.46 13.05 3.83
CA LEU A 71 4.20 13.66 4.28
C LEU A 71 4.40 14.42 5.60
N ILE A 72 5.20 13.88 6.52
CA ILE A 72 5.59 14.58 7.75
C ILE A 72 6.37 15.85 7.41
N LEU A 73 7.40 15.76 6.56
CA LEU A 73 8.18 16.94 6.13
C LEU A 73 7.31 17.97 5.42
N HIS A 74 6.38 17.53 4.57
CA HIS A 74 5.41 18.40 3.92
C HIS A 74 4.57 19.16 4.96
N ARG A 75 4.05 18.49 6.00
CA ARG A 75 3.30 19.14 7.09
C ARG A 75 4.14 20.14 7.86
N VAL A 76 5.38 19.77 8.19
CA VAL A 76 6.36 20.66 8.82
C VAL A 76 6.54 21.92 7.97
N ALA A 77 6.82 21.76 6.67
CA ALA A 77 7.05 22.88 5.75
C ALA A 77 5.85 23.82 5.67
N TYR A 78 4.63 23.29 5.52
CA TYR A 78 3.40 24.11 5.47
C TYR A 78 3.08 24.79 6.80
N THR A 79 3.46 24.19 7.92
CA THR A 79 3.24 24.77 9.25
C THR A 79 4.18 25.94 9.51
N PHE A 80 5.48 25.75 9.25
CA PHE A 80 6.50 26.77 9.50
C PHE A 80 6.53 27.87 8.42
N TYR A 81 6.24 27.53 7.16
CA TYR A 81 6.39 28.43 6.02
C TYR A 81 5.15 28.47 5.11
N PRO A 82 3.96 28.87 5.60
CA PRO A 82 2.71 28.76 4.84
C PRO A 82 2.73 29.53 3.50
N TYR A 83 3.39 30.69 3.43
CA TYR A 83 3.47 31.49 2.21
C TYR A 83 4.47 30.95 1.18
N SER A 84 5.61 30.43 1.65
CA SER A 84 6.65 29.90 0.76
C SER A 84 6.35 28.47 0.30
N ALA A 85 5.76 27.65 1.17
CA ALA A 85 5.44 26.25 0.89
C ALA A 85 4.51 26.12 -0.33
N GLY A 86 3.45 26.93 -0.41
CA GLY A 86 2.53 26.89 -1.55
C GLY A 86 3.16 27.27 -2.91
N ARG A 87 4.25 28.04 -2.90
CA ARG A 87 4.99 28.38 -4.14
C ARG A 87 5.97 27.28 -4.54
N VAL A 88 6.58 26.61 -3.58
CA VAL A 88 7.61 25.57 -3.80
C VAL A 88 6.97 24.21 -4.07
N LEU A 89 5.99 23.80 -3.28
CA LEU A 89 5.30 22.51 -3.40
C LEU A 89 4.15 22.62 -4.42
N SER A 90 4.51 22.84 -5.68
CA SER A 90 3.57 22.87 -6.79
C SER A 90 3.12 21.46 -7.18
N LYS A 91 2.01 21.36 -7.93
CA LYS A 91 1.51 20.10 -8.48
C LYS A 91 2.58 19.37 -9.30
N THR A 92 3.37 20.10 -10.09
CA THR A 92 4.46 19.53 -10.89
C THR A 92 5.54 18.90 -10.02
N VAL A 93 5.88 19.51 -8.88
CA VAL A 93 6.85 18.93 -7.93
C VAL A 93 6.32 17.63 -7.35
N LEU A 94 5.03 17.57 -7.00
CA LEU A 94 4.40 16.34 -6.52
C LEU A 94 4.41 15.23 -7.59
N GLU A 95 4.07 15.54 -8.84
CA GLU A 95 4.08 14.57 -9.94
C GLU A 95 5.48 14.02 -10.20
N ILE A 96 6.51 14.88 -10.24
CA ILE A 96 7.91 14.47 -10.39
C ILE A 96 8.34 13.61 -9.21
N TYR A 97 7.99 14.02 -7.98
CA TYR A 97 8.32 13.29 -6.77
C TYR A 97 7.70 11.88 -6.76
N LEU A 98 6.41 11.76 -7.08
CA LEU A 98 5.73 10.47 -7.17
C LEU A 98 6.34 9.59 -8.28
N GLY A 99 6.72 10.19 -9.42
CA GLY A 99 7.45 9.49 -10.48
C GLY A 99 8.80 8.94 -9.99
N LEU A 100 9.55 9.72 -9.22
CA LEU A 100 10.83 9.29 -8.65
C LEU A 100 10.67 8.16 -7.63
N VAL A 101 9.68 8.26 -6.74
CA VAL A 101 9.37 7.19 -5.76
C VAL A 101 8.93 5.91 -6.48
N GLY A 102 8.13 6.02 -7.54
CA GLY A 102 7.74 4.88 -8.37
C GLY A 102 8.92 4.21 -9.08
N ALA A 103 9.84 5.00 -9.66
CA ALA A 103 11.06 4.49 -10.28
C ALA A 103 11.98 3.79 -9.26
N LEU A 104 12.10 4.35 -8.06
CA LEU A 104 12.85 3.74 -6.96
C LEU A 104 12.20 2.41 -6.53
N HIS A 105 10.88 2.36 -6.43
CA HIS A 105 10.13 1.13 -6.10
C HIS A 105 10.41 0.01 -7.11
N ILE A 106 10.27 0.29 -8.41
CA ILE A 106 10.56 -0.70 -9.47
C ILE A 106 12.03 -1.16 -9.41
N THR A 107 12.96 -0.23 -9.13
CA THR A 107 14.38 -0.54 -9.01
C THR A 107 14.67 -1.48 -7.85
N ILE A 108 14.10 -1.22 -6.67
CA ILE A 108 14.27 -2.10 -5.50
C ILE A 108 13.62 -3.47 -5.73
N ILE A 109 12.46 -3.55 -6.42
CA ILE A 109 11.88 -4.84 -6.85
C ILE A 109 12.86 -5.60 -7.73
N ALA A 110 13.40 -4.96 -8.77
CA ALA A 110 14.35 -5.60 -9.67
C ALA A 110 15.60 -6.10 -8.93
N LEU A 111 16.14 -5.29 -8.02
CA LEU A 111 17.28 -5.68 -7.17
C LEU A 111 16.95 -6.84 -6.24
N THR A 112 15.74 -6.87 -5.66
CA THR A 112 15.34 -7.90 -4.69
C THR A 112 14.96 -9.25 -5.30
N ILE A 113 14.58 -9.25 -6.58
CA ILE A 113 14.41 -10.47 -7.39
C ILE A 113 15.76 -10.97 -7.92
N SER A 114 16.72 -10.06 -8.14
CA SER A 114 18.05 -10.39 -8.66
C SER A 114 18.91 -11.19 -7.66
N PRO A 115 19.92 -11.94 -8.13
CA PRO A 115 20.87 -12.64 -7.26
C PRO A 115 21.77 -11.69 -6.45
N LEU A 116 21.74 -10.38 -6.70
CA LEU A 116 22.54 -9.41 -5.96
C LEU A 116 22.04 -9.20 -4.53
N CYS A 117 20.72 -9.33 -4.32
CA CYS A 117 20.11 -9.02 -3.04
C CYS A 117 18.76 -9.73 -2.85
N GLY A 118 18.74 -11.05 -2.68
CA GLY A 118 17.48 -11.76 -2.49
C GLY A 118 16.75 -11.37 -1.20
N TYR A 119 15.42 -11.31 -1.24
CA TYR A 119 14.56 -11.27 -0.06
C TYR A 119 13.48 -12.35 -0.20
N GLN A 120 13.49 -13.34 0.69
CA GLN A 120 12.67 -14.54 0.56
C GLN A 120 11.71 -14.71 1.73
N PHE A 121 10.54 -15.24 1.43
CA PHE A 121 9.54 -15.66 2.41
C PHE A 121 9.60 -17.18 2.58
N CYS A 122 9.90 -17.68 3.79
CA CYS A 122 9.87 -19.11 4.06
C CYS A 122 8.48 -19.53 4.57
N PRO A 123 7.68 -20.27 3.78
CA PRO A 123 6.32 -20.63 4.16
C PRO A 123 6.26 -21.55 5.39
N GLN A 124 7.29 -22.37 5.61
CA GLN A 124 7.34 -23.30 6.75
C GLN A 124 7.48 -22.58 8.10
N THR A 125 8.25 -21.49 8.12
CA THR A 125 8.52 -20.72 9.34
C THR A 125 7.71 -19.43 9.41
N MET A 126 7.02 -19.07 8.32
CA MET A 126 6.41 -17.76 8.09
C MET A 126 7.42 -16.60 8.23
N LYS A 127 8.73 -16.89 8.18
CA LYS A 127 9.79 -15.91 8.39
C LYS A 127 10.25 -15.33 7.06
N ARG A 128 10.43 -14.02 7.04
CA ARG A 128 11.12 -13.31 5.95
C ARG A 128 12.59 -13.10 6.30
N PHE A 129 13.48 -13.28 5.33
CA PHE A 129 14.90 -13.02 5.55
C PHE A 129 15.59 -12.57 4.26
N PHE A 130 16.69 -11.85 4.44
CA PHE A 130 17.58 -11.47 3.36
C PHE A 130 18.42 -12.69 2.97
N THR A 131 18.44 -13.02 1.68
CA THR A 131 19.36 -13.99 1.10
C THR A 131 20.77 -13.39 1.08
N HIS A 132 21.80 -14.21 1.24
CA HIS A 132 23.19 -13.76 1.12
C HIS A 132 23.49 -13.31 -0.31
N GLY A 133 23.85 -12.05 -0.46
CA GLY A 133 24.23 -11.42 -1.71
C GLY A 133 25.13 -10.22 -1.45
N PRO A 134 25.87 -9.73 -2.46
CA PRO A 134 26.81 -8.62 -2.29
C PRO A 134 26.15 -7.32 -1.81
N LEU A 135 24.87 -7.10 -2.14
CA LEU A 135 24.11 -5.91 -1.73
C LEU A 135 23.23 -6.15 -0.48
N SER A 136 23.17 -7.37 0.04
CA SER A 136 22.34 -7.67 1.22
C SER A 136 22.71 -6.86 2.47
N PRO A 137 24.00 -6.60 2.79
CA PRO A 137 24.37 -5.73 3.91
C PRO A 137 23.80 -4.32 3.77
N PHE A 138 23.73 -3.80 2.55
CA PHE A 138 23.18 -2.48 2.27
C PHE A 138 21.66 -2.44 2.52
N LEU A 139 20.89 -3.44 2.07
CA LEU A 139 19.46 -3.48 2.39
C LEU A 139 19.17 -3.68 3.87
N VAL A 140 19.97 -4.50 4.58
CA VAL A 140 19.84 -4.66 6.04
C VAL A 140 20.10 -3.33 6.74
N TRP A 141 21.13 -2.60 6.31
CA TRP A 141 21.41 -1.26 6.81
C TRP A 141 20.27 -0.28 6.52
N MET A 142 19.76 -0.24 5.28
CA MET A 142 18.60 0.58 4.91
C MET A 142 17.39 0.26 5.78
N ASN A 143 17.07 -1.02 6.00
CA ASN A 143 15.96 -1.43 6.85
C ASN A 143 16.12 -0.93 8.29
N ARG A 144 17.33 -1.02 8.84
CA ARG A 144 17.64 -0.49 10.18
C ARG A 144 17.48 1.03 10.23
N VAL A 145 18.01 1.74 9.24
CA VAL A 145 17.88 3.21 9.14
C VAL A 145 16.41 3.62 9.01
N CYS A 146 15.65 2.96 8.13
CA CYS A 146 14.22 3.22 7.94
C CYS A 146 13.44 3.03 9.24
N ASN A 147 13.69 1.96 9.99
CA ASN A 147 13.05 1.73 11.29
C ASN A 147 13.34 2.85 12.29
N HIS A 148 14.60 3.31 12.37
CA HIS A 148 14.99 4.38 13.29
C HIS A 148 14.45 5.75 12.88
N VAL A 149 14.61 6.10 11.60
CA VAL A 149 14.14 7.38 11.06
C VAL A 149 12.63 7.48 11.19
N PHE A 150 11.90 6.42 10.87
CA PHE A 150 10.44 6.43 10.95
C PHE A 150 9.94 6.74 12.38
N GLY A 151 10.39 5.98 13.37
CA GLY A 151 9.93 6.14 14.74
C GLY A 151 10.28 7.52 15.33
N LEU A 152 11.49 8.00 15.09
CA LEU A 152 11.98 9.24 15.69
C LEU A 152 11.51 10.48 14.94
N THR A 153 11.55 10.47 13.60
CA THR A 153 11.22 11.65 12.79
C THR A 153 9.75 12.06 12.99
N GLY A 154 8.83 11.10 13.03
CA GLY A 154 7.42 11.37 13.33
C GLY A 154 7.26 12.06 14.69
N LEU A 155 7.82 11.48 15.74
CA LEU A 155 7.75 12.03 17.09
C LEU A 155 8.31 13.46 17.16
N PHE A 156 9.54 13.67 16.69
CA PHE A 156 10.18 14.99 16.76
C PHE A 156 9.46 16.03 15.90
N ALA A 157 9.01 15.67 14.70
CA ALA A 157 8.30 16.59 13.82
C ALA A 157 6.97 17.02 14.42
N TYR A 158 6.18 16.09 14.98
CA TYR A 158 4.90 16.43 15.59
C TYR A 158 5.06 17.24 16.88
N VAL A 159 6.04 16.91 17.72
CA VAL A 159 6.38 17.75 18.89
C VAL A 159 6.77 19.16 18.44
N ALA A 160 7.62 19.29 17.42
CA ALA A 160 8.02 20.59 16.89
C ALA A 160 6.83 21.41 16.34
N ILE A 161 5.92 20.77 15.60
CA ILE A 161 4.68 21.38 15.10
C ILE A 161 3.81 21.88 16.27
N CYS A 162 3.58 21.03 17.29
CA CYS A 162 2.78 21.40 18.46
C CYS A 162 3.39 22.55 19.23
N VAL A 163 4.70 22.51 19.52
CA VAL A 163 5.42 23.59 20.21
C VAL A 163 5.32 24.90 19.43
N TYR A 164 5.51 24.86 18.11
CA TYR A 164 5.41 26.05 17.27
C TYR A 164 4.00 26.66 17.26
N LEU A 165 2.97 25.83 17.07
CA LEU A 165 1.57 26.28 17.06
C LEU A 165 1.12 26.82 18.43
N PHE A 166 1.63 26.23 19.52
CA PHE A 166 1.39 26.71 20.88
C PHE A 166 2.10 28.04 21.14
N ALA A 167 3.38 28.16 20.76
CA ALA A 167 4.16 29.38 20.92
C ALA A 167 3.57 30.56 20.14
N ARG A 168 2.94 30.32 18.97
CA ARG A 168 2.19 31.33 18.22
C ARG A 168 0.80 31.65 18.78
N GLY A 169 0.32 30.92 19.79
CA GLY A 169 -1.02 31.08 20.35
C GLY A 169 -2.16 30.75 19.36
N THR A 170 -1.85 29.99 18.31
CA THR A 170 -2.81 29.60 17.27
C THR A 170 -3.64 28.38 17.68
N LEU A 171 -3.08 27.51 18.54
CA LEU A 171 -3.81 26.44 19.21
C LEU A 171 -4.61 27.01 20.39
N ARG A 172 -5.86 27.39 20.16
CA ARG A 172 -6.75 27.87 21.24
C ARG A 172 -7.68 26.79 21.78
N PHE A 173 -7.68 25.59 21.19
CA PHE A 173 -8.57 24.47 21.54
C PHE A 173 -10.06 24.86 21.64
N GLY A 174 -10.45 25.98 21.05
CA GLY A 174 -11.82 26.50 21.11
C GLY A 174 -12.72 25.87 20.04
N ASN A 175 -12.13 25.23 19.03
CA ASN A 175 -12.84 24.61 17.93
C ASN A 175 -12.64 23.08 17.93
N ASN A 176 -13.73 22.35 17.70
CA ASN A 176 -13.73 20.89 17.62
C ASN A 176 -12.83 20.36 16.50
N SER A 177 -12.64 21.13 15.41
CA SER A 177 -11.75 20.73 14.31
C SER A 177 -10.27 20.74 14.73
N GLU A 178 -9.85 21.74 15.50
CA GLU A 178 -8.48 21.84 16.03
C GLU A 178 -8.19 20.70 17.00
N ILE A 179 -9.10 20.45 17.95
CA ILE A 179 -8.99 19.35 18.91
C ILE A 179 -8.88 18.02 18.16
N ARG A 180 -9.70 17.80 17.14
CA ARG A 180 -9.69 16.57 16.35
C ARG A 180 -8.37 16.36 15.62
N LEU A 181 -7.82 17.41 15.01
CA LEU A 181 -6.51 17.35 14.34
C LEU A 181 -5.39 17.03 15.36
N THR A 182 -5.37 17.71 16.51
CA THR A 182 -4.37 17.45 17.56
C THR A 182 -4.50 16.03 18.11
N LEU A 183 -5.72 15.56 18.38
CA LEU A 183 -5.97 14.20 18.86
C LEU A 183 -5.49 13.16 17.85
N GLN A 184 -5.76 13.38 16.55
CA GLN A 184 -5.31 12.50 15.48
C GLN A 184 -3.78 12.35 15.49
N VAL A 185 -3.06 13.46 15.60
CA VAL A 185 -1.59 13.49 15.64
C VAL A 185 -1.06 12.76 16.89
N ILE A 186 -1.67 12.99 18.05
CA ILE A 186 -1.28 12.33 19.30
C ILE A 186 -1.48 10.82 19.19
N VAL A 187 -2.63 10.38 18.68
CA VAL A 187 -2.94 8.95 18.51
C VAL A 187 -1.95 8.31 17.54
N MET A 188 -1.70 8.92 16.37
CA MET A 188 -0.72 8.42 15.42
C MET A 188 0.69 8.33 16.01
N SER A 189 1.12 9.37 16.74
CA SER A 189 2.45 9.39 17.37
C SER A 189 2.58 8.32 18.46
N THR A 190 1.52 8.11 19.25
CA THR A 190 1.48 7.08 20.29
C THR A 190 1.56 5.68 19.69
N ILE A 191 0.79 5.44 18.63
CA ILE A 191 0.82 4.20 17.86
C ILE A 191 2.23 3.97 17.29
N GLY A 192 2.81 4.97 16.60
CA GLY A 192 4.17 4.90 16.06
C GLY A 192 5.23 4.58 17.12
N MET A 193 5.15 5.22 18.29
CA MET A 193 6.06 4.96 19.41
C MET A 193 5.92 3.54 19.99
N PHE A 194 4.71 3.01 20.06
CA PHE A 194 4.48 1.64 20.50
C PHE A 194 5.13 0.63 19.54
N TYR A 195 4.94 0.79 18.23
CA TYR A 195 5.57 -0.08 17.24
C TYR A 195 7.07 0.09 17.18
N PHE A 196 7.58 1.32 17.24
CA PHE A 196 9.02 1.58 17.33
C PHE A 196 9.64 0.86 18.53
N SER A 197 9.03 0.98 19.71
CA SER A 197 9.49 0.31 20.92
C SER A 197 9.47 -1.21 20.76
N TYR A 198 8.40 -1.77 20.17
CA TYR A 198 8.35 -3.20 19.86
C TYR A 198 9.50 -3.60 18.93
N PHE A 199 9.70 -2.92 17.80
CA PHE A 199 10.74 -3.25 16.84
C PHE A 199 12.15 -3.12 17.41
N GLU A 200 12.40 -2.13 18.26
CA GLU A 200 13.70 -1.93 18.90
C GLU A 200 13.98 -2.98 19.99
N PHE A 201 12.98 -3.32 20.80
CA PHE A 201 13.17 -4.17 21.97
C PHE A 201 12.75 -5.64 21.77
N HIS A 202 12.21 -6.03 20.62
CA HIS A 202 11.72 -7.41 20.42
C HIS A 202 12.79 -8.48 20.62
N GLU A 203 14.05 -8.19 20.27
CA GLU A 203 15.17 -9.11 20.50
C GLU A 203 15.43 -9.37 21.99
N MET A 204 15.13 -8.39 22.86
CA MET A 204 15.30 -8.51 24.31
C MET A 204 14.22 -9.38 24.97
N LEU A 205 13.05 -9.54 24.32
CA LEU A 205 11.92 -10.28 24.89
C LEU A 205 12.14 -11.80 24.92
N LYS A 206 13.18 -12.33 24.26
CA LYS A 206 13.56 -13.76 24.24
C LYS A 206 12.39 -14.73 24.02
N ILE A 207 11.41 -14.33 23.21
CA ILE A 207 10.22 -15.15 22.92
C ILE A 207 10.64 -16.38 22.09
N PRO A 208 10.21 -17.60 22.46
CA PRO A 208 10.57 -18.80 21.71
C PRO A 208 9.95 -18.81 20.29
N GLN A 209 10.66 -19.43 19.35
CA GLN A 209 10.11 -19.74 18.03
C GLN A 209 9.14 -20.92 18.14
N PRO A 210 7.98 -20.93 17.43
CA PRO A 210 7.57 -20.06 16.33
C PRO A 210 6.76 -18.82 16.73
N ALA A 211 6.39 -18.67 18.01
CA ALA A 211 5.50 -17.61 18.47
C ALA A 211 6.03 -16.21 18.18
N ALA A 212 7.35 -15.98 18.35
CA ALA A 212 7.98 -14.71 18.04
C ALA A 212 7.77 -14.26 16.58
N THR A 213 7.82 -15.20 15.64
CA THR A 213 7.62 -14.89 14.21
C THR A 213 6.17 -14.51 13.93
N ILE A 214 5.21 -15.24 14.49
CA ILE A 214 3.77 -14.93 14.31
C ILE A 214 3.44 -13.55 14.88
N ILE A 215 3.95 -13.23 16.08
CA ILE A 215 3.74 -11.94 16.71
C ILE A 215 4.38 -10.83 15.86
N TYR A 216 5.62 -11.00 15.42
CA TYR A 216 6.30 -10.04 14.55
C TYR A 216 5.52 -9.75 13.26
N GLU A 217 5.11 -10.80 12.55
CA GLU A 217 4.35 -10.65 11.30
C GLU A 217 2.97 -10.00 11.52
N THR A 218 2.29 -10.36 12.61
CA THR A 218 1.00 -9.76 12.98
C THR A 218 1.17 -8.28 13.32
N VAL A 219 2.21 -7.94 14.08
CA VAL A 219 2.53 -6.57 14.47
C VAL A 219 2.85 -5.71 13.25
N VAL A 220 3.64 -6.22 12.30
CA VAL A 220 3.94 -5.55 11.03
C VAL A 220 2.66 -5.28 10.22
N LEU A 221 1.73 -6.25 10.14
CA LEU A 221 0.46 -6.07 9.44
C LEU A 221 -0.47 -5.06 10.14
N LEU A 222 -0.56 -5.13 11.47
CA LEU A 222 -1.37 -4.22 12.26
C LEU A 222 -0.84 -2.80 12.20
N TYR A 223 0.48 -2.62 12.15
CA TYR A 223 1.14 -1.33 12.04
C TYR A 223 0.58 -0.51 10.88
N TYR A 224 0.62 -1.05 9.66
CA TYR A 224 0.10 -0.36 8.48
C TYR A 224 -1.37 0.03 8.65
N ASN A 225 -2.21 -0.89 9.13
CA ASN A 225 -3.63 -0.62 9.31
C ASN A 225 -3.90 0.44 10.39
N SER A 226 -3.16 0.38 11.48
CA SER A 226 -3.32 1.26 12.64
C SER A 226 -2.86 2.69 12.38
N GLU A 227 -1.94 2.90 11.45
CA GLU A 227 -1.48 4.25 11.11
C GLU A 227 -2.52 5.02 10.27
N PHE A 228 -3.24 4.31 9.39
CA PHE A 228 -4.34 4.90 8.63
C PHE A 228 -5.64 5.04 9.44
N ALA A 229 -5.84 4.21 10.45
CA ALA A 229 -7.09 4.18 11.22
C ALA A 229 -7.49 5.55 11.82
N PRO A 230 -6.60 6.35 12.43
CA PRO A 230 -6.93 7.68 12.92
C PRO A 230 -7.48 8.62 11.85
N TYR A 231 -6.96 8.57 10.61
CA TYR A 231 -7.49 9.36 9.50
C TYR A 231 -8.92 8.96 9.16
N LEU A 232 -9.17 7.65 9.07
CA LEU A 232 -10.48 7.10 8.68
C LEU A 232 -11.54 7.32 9.76
N LEU A 233 -11.16 7.16 11.03
CA LEU A 233 -12.08 7.26 12.17
C LEU A 233 -12.44 8.71 12.50
N LEU A 234 -11.46 9.62 12.49
CA LEU A 234 -11.67 11.00 12.93
C LEU A 234 -12.23 11.89 11.81
N ASN A 235 -11.86 11.66 10.54
CA ASN A 235 -12.36 12.45 9.41
C ASN A 235 -13.42 11.71 8.59
N LYS A 236 -14.16 10.78 9.21
CA LYS A 236 -15.16 9.94 8.54
C LYS A 236 -16.11 10.75 7.65
N LYS A 237 -16.70 11.82 8.17
CA LYS A 237 -17.69 12.63 7.44
C LYS A 237 -17.09 13.31 6.21
N ASP A 238 -15.91 13.88 6.34
CA ASP A 238 -15.24 14.64 5.29
C ASP A 238 -14.73 13.67 4.19
N LEU A 239 -14.13 12.55 4.59
CA LEU A 239 -13.67 11.52 3.65
C LEU A 239 -14.81 10.90 2.85
N PHE A 240 -15.92 10.52 3.49
CA PHE A 240 -17.07 9.96 2.78
C PHE A 240 -17.71 10.98 1.84
N ALA A 241 -17.72 12.27 2.23
CA ALA A 241 -18.18 13.34 1.35
C ALA A 241 -17.28 13.49 0.12
N ASP A 242 -15.95 13.54 0.30
CA ASP A 242 -14.98 13.69 -0.79
C ASP A 242 -15.00 12.48 -1.73
N VAL A 243 -15.04 11.26 -1.20
CA VAL A 243 -15.17 10.03 -2.00
C VAL A 243 -16.51 10.01 -2.73
N SER A 244 -17.61 10.41 -2.09
CA SER A 244 -18.91 10.52 -2.76
C SER A 244 -18.89 11.55 -3.87
N GLN A 245 -18.21 12.69 -3.69
CA GLN A 245 -18.06 13.71 -4.72
C GLN A 245 -17.19 13.22 -5.88
N LEU A 246 -16.09 12.51 -5.60
CA LEU A 246 -15.24 11.90 -6.62
C LEU A 246 -16.01 10.85 -7.42
N ILE A 247 -16.79 9.98 -6.76
CA ILE A 247 -17.66 9.02 -7.43
C ILE A 247 -18.71 9.73 -8.29
N ALA A 248 -19.31 10.81 -7.78
CA ALA A 248 -20.27 11.60 -8.54
C ALA A 248 -19.61 12.29 -9.75
N TYR A 249 -18.38 12.78 -9.60
CA TYR A 249 -17.58 13.36 -10.66
C TYR A 249 -17.23 12.31 -11.74
N ILE A 250 -16.65 11.17 -11.35
CA ILE A 250 -16.35 10.05 -12.28
C ILE A 250 -17.64 9.57 -12.98
N ARG A 251 -18.76 9.49 -12.27
CA ARG A 251 -20.05 9.10 -12.86
C ARG A 251 -20.59 10.14 -13.86
N ARG A 252 -20.30 11.44 -13.68
CA ARG A 252 -20.70 12.51 -14.60
C ARG A 252 -19.79 12.62 -15.81
N ASP A 253 -18.48 12.45 -15.60
CA ASP A 253 -17.45 12.63 -16.63
C ASP A 253 -17.13 11.36 -17.40
N MET A 254 -17.61 10.18 -16.98
CA MET A 254 -17.63 9.03 -17.89
C MET A 254 -18.60 9.36 -19.04
N PRO A 255 -18.12 9.61 -20.26
CA PRO A 255 -19.00 9.82 -21.39
C PRO A 255 -19.86 8.57 -21.47
N ARG A 256 -21.18 8.75 -21.39
CA ARG A 256 -22.13 7.69 -21.77
C ARG A 256 -21.65 7.17 -23.12
N GLN A 257 -21.13 5.94 -23.13
CA GLN A 257 -20.76 5.18 -24.33
C GLN A 257 -22.01 4.80 -25.15
N ASP A 258 -23.04 5.65 -25.15
CA ASP A 258 -24.26 5.52 -25.94
C ASP A 258 -24.03 5.92 -27.41
N CYS A 259 -22.80 6.27 -27.80
CA CYS A 259 -22.43 6.57 -29.17
C CYS A 259 -21.67 5.42 -29.87
N ILE A 260 -21.99 4.16 -29.56
CA ILE A 260 -21.65 2.99 -30.40
C ILE A 260 -22.91 2.14 -30.60
N ARG A 261 -23.99 2.74 -31.08
CA ARG A 261 -25.12 1.98 -31.65
C ARG A 261 -25.69 2.53 -32.95
N SER A 262 -25.08 3.56 -33.53
CA SER A 262 -25.53 4.13 -34.81
C SER A 262 -24.64 3.82 -36.02
N THR A 263 -23.48 3.17 -35.86
CA THR A 263 -22.63 2.78 -37.01
C THR A 263 -22.88 1.36 -37.52
N ALA A 264 -23.76 0.57 -36.89
CA ALA A 264 -24.10 -0.78 -37.38
C ALA A 264 -25.24 -0.81 -38.43
N VAL A 265 -25.75 0.35 -38.88
CA VAL A 265 -26.86 0.42 -39.86
C VAL A 265 -26.42 0.91 -41.25
N ILE A 266 -25.15 1.31 -41.43
CA ILE A 266 -24.63 1.76 -42.74
C ILE A 266 -23.45 0.88 -43.16
N ALA A 267 -23.70 -0.42 -43.30
CA ALA A 267 -22.80 -1.34 -44.00
C ALA A 267 -23.62 -2.25 -44.90
N ARG A 268 -24.48 -1.63 -45.73
CA ARG A 268 -25.15 -2.30 -46.81
C ARG A 268 -25.45 -1.35 -47.96
N ASP A 269 -24.48 -0.54 -48.37
CA ASP A 269 -24.36 -0.20 -49.78
C ASP A 269 -23.05 0.50 -50.12
N GLN A 270 -22.60 0.25 -51.35
CA GLN A 270 -21.56 0.95 -52.10
C GLN A 270 -20.07 0.63 -51.83
N HIS A 271 -19.59 -0.26 -52.70
CA HIS A 271 -18.35 -0.14 -53.47
C HIS A 271 -17.81 1.30 -53.58
N VAL A 272 -16.51 1.47 -53.28
CA VAL A 272 -15.47 2.15 -54.10
C VAL A 272 -14.37 2.71 -53.19
N ARG A 273 -13.17 2.15 -53.37
CA ARG A 273 -11.81 2.72 -53.32
C ARG A 273 -11.41 3.75 -52.26
N SER A 274 -10.15 3.53 -51.84
CA SER A 274 -9.21 4.43 -51.16
C SER A 274 -9.22 4.37 -49.64
N ILE A 275 -8.25 3.61 -49.14
CA ILE A 275 -7.69 3.72 -47.79
C ILE A 275 -7.01 5.08 -47.73
N VAL A 276 -7.66 6.05 -47.08
CA VAL A 276 -7.03 7.27 -46.60
C VAL A 276 -7.12 7.20 -45.07
N PHE A 277 -5.97 6.95 -44.44
CA PHE A 277 -5.80 7.25 -43.03
C PHE A 277 -6.06 8.75 -42.84
N SER A 278 -7.13 9.09 -42.15
CA SER A 278 -7.39 10.46 -41.71
C SER A 278 -7.31 10.50 -40.18
N PRO A 279 -6.57 11.46 -39.60
CA PRO A 279 -6.35 11.59 -38.17
C PRO A 279 -7.57 12.28 -37.54
N LEU A 280 -8.25 11.60 -36.61
CA LEU A 280 -9.41 12.17 -35.92
C LEU A 280 -9.48 11.69 -34.47
N CYS A 281 -8.68 12.34 -33.61
CA CYS A 281 -9.02 12.62 -32.22
C CYS A 281 -8.17 13.78 -31.70
N LEU A 282 -8.18 14.88 -32.44
CA LEU A 282 -7.58 16.15 -32.06
C LEU A 282 -8.54 17.24 -32.52
N GLN A 283 -9.67 17.38 -31.82
CA GLN A 283 -10.59 18.53 -31.85
C GLN A 283 -11.65 18.40 -30.73
N LEU A 284 -11.29 18.92 -29.56
CA LEU A 284 -12.15 19.42 -28.48
C LEU A 284 -11.20 20.36 -27.71
N GLU A 285 -11.34 21.68 -27.65
CA GLU A 285 -12.41 22.58 -28.01
C GLU A 285 -11.78 23.98 -28.06
N LYS A 286 -11.94 24.69 -29.18
CA LYS A 286 -11.53 26.08 -29.35
C LYS A 286 -12.78 26.91 -29.63
N SER A 287 -13.38 27.46 -28.58
CA SER A 287 -14.47 28.47 -28.60
C SER A 287 -14.70 28.83 -27.12
N THR A 288 -14.64 30.04 -26.58
CA THR A 288 -14.73 31.40 -27.11
C THR A 288 -14.27 32.36 -26.00
N SER A 289 -13.39 33.30 -26.32
CA SER A 289 -13.35 34.62 -25.66
C SER A 289 -14.16 35.61 -26.51
N PRO A 290 -14.55 36.83 -26.06
CA PRO A 290 -14.75 37.38 -24.70
C PRO A 290 -16.12 38.12 -24.57
N PRO A 291 -16.36 38.96 -23.54
CA PRO A 291 -16.24 40.38 -23.86
C PRO A 291 -15.49 41.24 -22.84
N VAL A 292 -14.89 42.27 -23.44
CA VAL A 292 -14.28 43.47 -22.87
C VAL A 292 -15.31 44.37 -22.16
N LYS A 293 -14.82 45.19 -21.22
CA LYS A 293 -15.36 46.45 -20.61
C LYS A 293 -15.69 46.27 -19.11
N ARG A 294 -15.24 47.11 -18.17
CA ARG A 294 -15.10 48.58 -18.16
C ARG A 294 -13.99 49.04 -17.21
N ALA A 295 -13.29 50.10 -17.60
CA ALA A 295 -12.44 50.91 -16.74
C ALA A 295 -13.26 51.55 -15.60
N ALA A 296 -12.67 51.64 -14.41
CA ALA A 296 -13.14 52.47 -13.31
C ALA A 296 -12.28 53.75 -13.22
N PRO A 297 -12.89 54.92 -12.91
CA PRO A 297 -12.24 56.22 -13.02
C PRO A 297 -11.29 56.52 -11.84
N ALA A 298 -10.28 57.33 -12.17
CA ALA A 298 -9.36 57.97 -11.24
C ALA A 298 -10.09 58.78 -10.16
N LYS A 299 -9.70 58.59 -8.90
CA LYS A 299 -9.99 59.53 -7.81
C LYS A 299 -8.77 60.43 -7.61
N THR A 300 -8.91 61.67 -8.05
CA THR A 300 -8.17 62.82 -7.55
C THR A 300 -8.72 63.15 -6.16
N ILE A 301 -7.89 63.17 -5.13
CA ILE A 301 -8.20 63.82 -3.86
C ILE A 301 -7.08 64.84 -3.62
N ASN A 302 -7.45 66.11 -3.78
CA ASN A 302 -6.75 67.24 -3.20
C ASN A 302 -7.29 67.43 -1.78
N THR A 303 -6.42 67.51 -0.80
CA THR A 303 -6.49 68.47 0.33
C THR A 303 -5.14 68.49 1.03
#